data_AF-Q4JNQ7-F1
#
_entry.id   AF-Q4JNQ7-F1
#
_cell.length_a   1.000
_cell.length_b   1.000
_cell.length_c   1.000
_cell.angle_alpha   90.00
_cell.angle_beta   90.00
_cell.angle_gamma   90.00
#
_symmetry.space_group_name_H-M   'P 1'
#
loop_
_entity.id
_entity.type
_entity.pdbx_description
1 polymer ?
#
loop_
_entity_poly.entity_id
_entity_poly.type
_entity_poly.pdbx_seq_one_letter_code
_entity_poly.pdbx_strand_id
1 'polypeptide(L)'
;IRALPLGYKMFYVPRGPILDYGDTELLSFVIQSIKSYARSKRAVFVTFDPSICLSQHLVNQDKTEYPEKLSIVEILGQLGVKWSGRTTEMDDTIQPRIQAKIYKENFEEDKLSKSTKQAIR
;
A
#
# COMPACT_ATOMS: atom_id res chain seq x y z
N ILE A 1 -8.70 13.14 7.49
CA ILE A 1 -8.83 13.04 8.98
C ILE A 1 -10.31 12.88 9.30
N ARG A 2 -10.70 11.83 10.01
CA ARG A 2 -12.09 11.55 10.39
C ARG A 2 -12.31 11.92 11.86
N ALA A 3 -13.37 12.64 12.17
CA ALA A 3 -13.76 12.93 13.55
C ALA A 3 -14.37 11.69 14.20
N LEU A 4 -14.10 11.52 15.49
CA LEU A 4 -14.67 10.51 16.38
C LEU A 4 -15.40 11.21 17.54
N PRO A 5 -16.26 10.49 18.29
CA PRO A 5 -16.87 11.03 19.50
C PRO A 5 -15.85 11.62 20.48
N LEU A 6 -16.30 12.55 21.33
CA LEU A 6 -15.49 13.19 22.38
C LEU A 6 -14.30 14.03 21.86
N GLY A 7 -14.34 14.44 20.59
CA GLY A 7 -13.29 15.27 19.97
C GLY A 7 -12.03 14.50 19.58
N TYR A 8 -12.08 13.17 19.62
CA TYR A 8 -11.02 12.31 19.09
C TYR A 8 -11.02 12.30 17.57
N LYS A 9 -9.93 11.81 16.98
CA LYS A 9 -9.78 11.70 15.53
C LYS A 9 -9.20 10.36 15.12
N MET A 10 -9.47 9.97 13.88
CA MET A 10 -8.77 8.92 13.16
C MET A 10 -8.06 9.56 11.97
N PHE A 11 -6.78 9.22 11.80
CA PHE A 11 -6.01 9.66 10.65
C PHE A 11 -5.98 8.53 9.62
N TYR A 12 -6.19 8.89 8.36
CA TYR A 12 -6.04 7.98 7.24
C TYR A 12 -5.13 8.66 6.22
N VAL A 13 -4.04 8.00 5.87
CA VAL A 13 -3.09 8.43 4.84
C VAL A 13 -3.24 7.47 3.65
N PRO A 14 -4.22 7.71 2.76
CA PRO A 14 -4.51 6.82 1.65
C PRO A 14 -3.30 6.72 0.72
N ARG A 15 -2.91 5.50 0.35
CA ARG A 15 -1.82 5.19 -0.59
C ARG A 15 -0.45 5.76 -0.20
N GLY A 16 -0.29 6.22 1.03
CA GLY A 16 0.95 6.82 1.53
C GLY A 16 1.41 6.20 2.85
N PRO A 17 2.40 6.82 3.51
CA PRO A 17 3.19 7.97 3.05
C PRO A 17 4.03 7.66 1.79
N ILE A 18 4.33 8.68 0.99
CA ILE A 18 5.18 8.55 -0.21
C ILE A 18 6.62 8.85 0.22
N LEU A 19 7.47 7.83 0.21
CA LEU A 19 8.90 7.93 0.46
C LEU A 19 9.62 6.70 -0.12
N ASP A 20 10.95 6.72 -0.09
CA ASP A 20 11.75 5.52 -0.29
C ASP A 20 11.73 4.66 0.98
N TYR A 21 11.03 3.54 0.94
CA TYR A 21 10.96 2.60 2.06
C TYR A 21 12.26 1.81 2.30
N GLY A 22 13.24 1.91 1.40
CA GLY A 22 14.59 1.39 1.62
C GLY A 22 15.45 2.29 2.51
N ASP A 23 15.12 3.58 2.61
CA ASP A 23 15.78 4.52 3.51
C ASP A 23 15.14 4.43 4.91
N THR A 24 15.81 3.69 5.79
CA THR A 24 15.29 3.39 7.13
C THR A 24 15.32 4.60 8.06
N GLU A 25 16.25 5.53 7.86
CA GLU A 25 16.34 6.77 8.62
C GLU A 25 15.18 7.70 8.24
N LEU A 26 14.95 7.90 6.93
CA LEU A 26 13.80 8.65 6.43
C LEU A 26 12.48 8.02 6.87
N LEU A 27 12.35 6.70 6.76
CA LEU A 27 11.14 5.99 7.18
C LEU A 27 10.86 6.22 8.67
N SER A 28 11.88 6.09 9.52
CA SER A 28 11.77 6.34 10.97
C SER A 28 11.34 7.77 11.25
N PHE A 29 12.00 8.76 10.63
CA PHE A 29 11.67 10.18 10.77
C PHE A 29 10.23 10.48 10.37
N VAL A 30 9.76 9.98 9.23
CA VAL A 30 8.41 10.21 8.72
C VAL A 30 7.36 9.57 9.65
N ILE A 31 7.55 8.32 10.06
CA ILE A 31 6.60 7.62 10.95
C ILE A 31 6.53 8.30 12.32
N GLN A 32 7.67 8.73 12.88
CA GLN A 32 7.70 9.49 14.13
C GLN A 32 6.99 10.84 14.00
N SER A 33 7.24 11.56 12.90
CA SER A 33 6.59 12.84 12.61
C SER A 33 5.08 12.70 12.49
N ILE A 34 4.60 11.68 11.78
CA ILE A 34 3.16 11.36 11.67
C ILE A 34 2.57 11.07 13.05
N LYS A 35 3.23 10.26 13.88
CA LYS A 35 2.77 9.94 15.24
C LYS A 35 2.67 11.20 16.11
N SER A 36 3.70 12.05 16.10
CA SER A 36 3.72 13.30 16.86
C SER A 36 2.62 14.25 16.42
N TYR A 37 2.44 14.41 15.10
CA TYR A 37 1.37 15.25 14.55
C TYR A 37 -0.02 14.71 14.92
N ALA A 38 -0.25 13.41 14.73
CA ALA A 38 -1.53 12.76 15.05
C ALA A 38 -1.90 12.91 16.53
N ARG A 39 -0.94 12.73 17.45
CA ARG A 39 -1.13 12.94 18.90
C ARG A 39 -1.54 14.36 19.23
N SER A 40 -0.87 15.37 18.65
CA SER A 40 -1.23 16.79 18.87
C SER A 40 -2.66 17.12 18.44
N LYS A 41 -3.25 16.31 17.55
CA LYS A 41 -4.62 16.47 17.06
C LYS A 41 -5.63 15.55 17.76
N ARG A 42 -5.26 14.90 18.87
CA ARG A 42 -6.07 13.91 19.61
C ARG A 42 -6.51 12.73 18.74
N ALA A 43 -5.64 12.25 17.86
CA ALA A 43 -5.91 11.05 17.09
C ALA A 43 -5.70 9.79 17.94
N VAL A 44 -6.63 8.83 17.86
CA VAL A 44 -6.54 7.53 18.56
C VAL A 44 -5.64 6.58 17.78
N PHE A 45 -5.73 6.60 16.45
CA PHE A 45 -4.88 5.82 15.56
C PHE A 45 -4.70 6.50 14.20
N VAL A 46 -3.65 6.07 13.52
CA VAL A 46 -3.34 6.41 12.13
C VAL A 46 -3.37 5.11 11.34
N THR A 47 -4.12 5.08 10.25
CA THR A 47 -4.06 3.98 9.26
C THR A 47 -3.49 4.50 7.94
N PHE A 48 -2.75 3.66 7.25
CA PHE A 48 -2.10 3.98 5.99
C PHE A 48 -1.81 2.69 5.21
N ASP A 49 -1.78 2.79 3.90
CA ASP A 49 -1.82 1.67 2.95
C ASP A 49 -0.93 1.96 1.74
N PRO A 50 0.41 1.97 1.93
CA PRO A 50 1.35 2.36 0.90
C PRO A 50 1.42 1.31 -0.20
N SER A 51 1.83 1.75 -1.39
CA SER A 51 1.90 0.88 -2.58
C SER A 51 3.19 0.05 -2.60
N ILE A 52 3.37 -0.83 -1.61
CA ILE A 52 4.48 -1.79 -1.55
C ILE A 52 4.04 -3.11 -2.21
N CYS A 53 4.68 -3.47 -3.32
CA CYS A 53 4.40 -4.72 -4.01
C CYS A 53 5.11 -5.89 -3.30
N LEU A 54 4.35 -6.79 -2.69
CA LEU A 54 4.91 -8.02 -2.06
C LEU A 54 5.03 -9.18 -3.06
N SER A 55 4.29 -9.12 -4.15
CA SER A 55 4.34 -10.15 -5.19
C SER A 55 3.65 -9.67 -6.45
N GLN A 56 4.07 -10.20 -7.60
CA GLN A 56 3.42 -10.00 -8.89
C GLN A 56 3.33 -11.31 -9.68
N HIS A 57 2.38 -11.40 -10.59
CA HIS A 57 2.31 -12.48 -11.55
C HIS A 57 1.61 -11.98 -12.82
N LEU A 58 1.95 -12.60 -13.95
CA LEU A 58 1.15 -12.47 -15.17
C LEU A 58 0.04 -13.51 -15.15
N VAL A 59 -1.02 -13.26 -15.91
CA VAL A 59 -2.13 -14.22 -16.05
C VAL A 59 -1.57 -15.55 -16.55
N ASN A 60 -1.89 -16.64 -15.84
CA ASN A 60 -1.42 -18.00 -16.11
C ASN A 60 0.09 -18.22 -16.00
N GLN A 61 0.81 -17.36 -15.27
CA GLN A 61 2.23 -17.56 -14.97
C GLN A 61 2.46 -17.67 -13.46
N ASP A 62 3.62 -18.23 -13.11
CA ASP A 62 4.03 -18.36 -11.73
C ASP A 62 4.19 -17.01 -11.04
N LYS A 63 3.92 -17.03 -9.73
CA LYS A 63 3.99 -15.86 -8.88
C LYS A 63 5.42 -15.54 -8.51
N THR A 64 5.87 -14.34 -8.84
CA THR A 64 7.10 -13.75 -8.32
C THR A 64 6.81 -13.12 -6.97
N GLU A 65 7.41 -13.63 -5.90
CA GLU A 65 7.36 -13.04 -4.56
C GLU A 65 8.56 -12.11 -4.35
N TYR A 66 8.37 -11.07 -3.54
CA TYR A 66 9.40 -10.11 -3.12
C TYR A 66 9.62 -10.22 -1.61
N PRO A 67 10.24 -11.30 -1.13
CA PRO A 67 10.42 -11.55 0.30
C PRO A 67 11.26 -10.45 0.98
N GLU A 68 12.17 -9.80 0.24
CA GLU A 68 12.98 -8.70 0.75
C GLU A 68 12.13 -7.50 1.19
N LYS A 69 10.92 -7.34 0.63
CA LYS A 69 9.97 -6.28 1.02
C LYS A 69 9.30 -6.54 2.37
N LEU A 70 9.38 -7.77 2.91
CA LEU A 70 8.89 -8.07 4.26
C LEU A 70 9.75 -7.41 5.35
N SER A 71 11.03 -7.14 5.08
CA SER A 71 11.88 -6.36 5.99
C SER A 71 11.30 -4.97 6.30
N ILE A 72 10.64 -4.35 5.33
CA ILE A 72 9.94 -3.07 5.53
C ILE A 72 8.82 -3.22 6.57
N VAL A 73 8.09 -4.33 6.53
CA VAL A 73 7.02 -4.62 7.50
C VAL A 73 7.59 -4.80 8.90
N GLU A 74 8.74 -5.47 9.03
CA GLU A 74 9.42 -5.66 10.31
C GLU A 74 9.90 -4.34 10.90
N ILE A 75 10.54 -3.48 10.09
CA ILE A 75 10.98 -2.14 10.50
C ILE A 75 9.79 -1.28 10.93
N LEU A 76 8.71 -1.28 10.16
CA LEU A 76 7.45 -0.60 10.53
C LEU A 76 6.92 -1.15 11.87
N GLY A 77 7.01 -2.46 12.10
CA GLY A 77 6.70 -3.12 13.36
C GLY A 77 7.50 -2.57 14.54
N GLN A 78 8.81 -2.42 14.38
CA GLN A 78 9.70 -1.83 15.39
C GLN A 78 9.34 -0.35 15.69
N LEU A 79 8.82 0.37 14.70
CA LEU A 79 8.32 1.75 14.85
C LEU A 79 6.91 1.82 15.48
N GLY A 80 6.31 0.67 15.80
CA GLY A 80 5.01 0.53 16.46
C GLY A 80 3.82 0.48 15.52
N VAL A 81 4.04 0.21 14.23
CA VAL A 81 2.96 -0.03 13.26
C VAL A 81 2.52 -1.49 13.34
N LYS A 82 1.21 -1.73 13.27
CA LYS A 82 0.65 -3.09 13.23
C LYS A 82 0.23 -3.42 11.80
N TRP A 83 0.77 -4.50 11.24
CA TRP A 83 0.37 -4.99 9.93
C TRP A 83 -0.90 -5.84 10.04
N SER A 84 -1.86 -5.62 9.15
CA SER A 84 -3.10 -6.40 9.08
C SER A 84 -2.93 -7.81 8.49
N GLY A 85 -1.72 -8.18 8.05
CA GLY A 85 -1.43 -9.47 7.43
C GLY A 85 -1.64 -9.48 5.91
N ARG A 86 -1.71 -10.67 5.30
CA ARG A 86 -2.04 -10.86 3.88
C ARG A 86 -3.54 -11.17 3.78
N THR A 87 -4.35 -10.13 3.60
CA THR A 87 -5.79 -10.23 3.38
C THR A 87 -6.08 -10.64 1.93
N THR A 88 -7.11 -11.44 1.71
CA THR A 88 -7.44 -12.01 0.39
C THR A 88 -8.70 -11.41 -0.21
N GLU A 89 -9.66 -10.99 0.62
CA GLU A 89 -10.92 -10.46 0.16
C GLU A 89 -10.82 -8.97 -0.19
N MET A 90 -11.66 -8.53 -1.12
CA MET A 90 -11.62 -7.15 -1.61
C MET A 90 -12.12 -6.14 -0.56
N ASP A 91 -12.96 -6.58 0.38
CA ASP A 91 -13.57 -5.77 1.43
C ASP A 91 -12.83 -5.85 2.78
N ASP A 92 -11.80 -6.70 2.89
CA ASP A 92 -10.95 -6.82 4.09
C ASP A 92 -10.26 -5.50 4.48
N THR A 93 -10.07 -4.59 3.52
CA THR A 93 -9.36 -3.32 3.73
C THR A 93 -9.99 -2.17 2.93
N ILE A 94 -9.70 -0.92 3.34
CA ILE A 94 -10.23 0.29 2.67
C ILE A 94 -9.80 0.35 1.19
N GLN A 95 -8.56 -0.08 0.88
CA GLN A 95 -8.03 -0.07 -0.48
C GLN A 95 -7.84 -1.50 -0.99
N PRO A 96 -8.30 -1.83 -2.21
CA PRO A 96 -8.00 -3.11 -2.84
C PRO A 96 -6.50 -3.35 -2.93
N ARG A 97 -6.07 -4.54 -2.48
CA ARG A 97 -4.66 -4.94 -2.42
C ARG A 97 -4.19 -5.65 -3.68
N ILE A 98 -5.10 -6.34 -4.36
CA ILE A 98 -4.84 -6.97 -5.66
C ILE A 98 -5.21 -5.96 -6.74
N GLN A 99 -4.28 -5.72 -7.67
CA GLN A 99 -4.45 -4.76 -8.76
C GLN A 99 -4.02 -5.41 -10.06
N ALA A 100 -4.91 -5.40 -11.06
CA ALA A 100 -4.56 -5.70 -12.43
C ALA A 100 -3.92 -4.45 -13.06
N LYS A 101 -2.64 -4.54 -13.45
CA LYS A 101 -1.88 -3.43 -14.03
C LYS A 101 -1.37 -3.81 -15.41
N ILE A 102 -1.44 -2.85 -16.33
CA ILE A 102 -0.70 -2.89 -17.58
C ILE A 102 0.34 -1.79 -17.52
N TYR A 103 1.61 -2.17 -17.66
CA TYR A 103 2.69 -1.20 -17.75
C TYR A 103 2.74 -0.60 -19.16
N LYS A 104 3.27 0.63 -19.29
CA LYS A 104 3.27 1.37 -20.56
C LYS A 104 3.90 0.56 -21.67
N GLU A 105 5.03 -0.08 -21.39
CA GLU A 105 5.75 -0.95 -22.30
C GLU A 105 4.94 -2.15 -22.80
N ASN A 106 3.86 -2.54 -22.10
CA ASN A 106 2.98 -3.64 -22.44
C ASN A 106 1.62 -3.18 -23.01
N PHE A 107 1.41 -1.87 -23.15
CA PHE A 107 0.17 -1.26 -23.67
C PHE A 107 0.27 -0.88 -25.15
N GLU A 108 1.05 -1.62 -25.93
CA GLU A 108 1.15 -1.46 -27.37
C GLU A 108 0.16 -2.39 -28.08
N GLU A 109 -0.42 -1.97 -29.21
CA GLU A 109 -1.48 -2.74 -29.88
C GLU A 109 -1.00 -4.16 -30.25
N ASP A 110 0.27 -4.33 -30.65
CA ASP A 110 0.87 -5.62 -30.98
C ASP A 110 0.93 -6.57 -29.76
N LYS A 111 1.09 -6.03 -28.54
CA LYS A 111 1.21 -6.77 -27.27
C LYS A 111 -0.13 -7.11 -26.62
N LEU A 112 -1.23 -6.47 -27.03
CA LEU A 112 -2.56 -6.81 -26.55
C LEU A 112 -3.01 -8.19 -27.05
N SER A 113 -3.91 -8.85 -26.30
CA SER A 113 -4.49 -10.11 -26.74
C SER A 113 -5.37 -9.91 -27.98
N LYS A 114 -5.56 -10.95 -28.81
CA LYS A 114 -6.43 -10.88 -30.00
C LYS A 114 -7.85 -10.42 -29.65
N SER A 115 -8.42 -10.94 -28.56
CA SER A 115 -9.77 -10.56 -28.09
C SER A 115 -9.81 -9.12 -27.61
N THR A 116 -8.79 -8.64 -26.89
CA THR A 116 -8.68 -7.24 -26.49
C THR A 116 -8.61 -6.31 -27.71
N LYS A 117 -7.77 -6.62 -28.71
CA LYS A 117 -7.69 -5.83 -29.95
C LYS A 117 -9.02 -5.78 -30.69
N GLN A 118 -9.77 -6.88 -30.71
CA GLN A 118 -11.09 -6.92 -31.34
C GLN A 118 -12.13 -6.08 -30.57
N ALA A 119 -12.04 -6.04 -29.24
CA ALA A 119 -13.00 -5.31 -28.39
C ALA A 119 -12.81 -3.79 -28.38
N ILE A 120 -11.61 -3.29 -28.71
CA ILE A 120 -11.28 -1.85 -28.73
C ILE A 120 -11.35 -1.22 -30.12
N ARG A 121 -11.62 -2.01 -31.16
CA ARG A 121 -11.89 -1.54 -32.53
C ARG A 121 -13.33 -1.09 -32.66
#